data_AF-A0A7T2VYC4-F1
#
_entry.id   AF-A0A7T2VYC4-F1
#
_cell.length_a   1.000
_cell.length_b   1.000
_cell.length_c   1.000
_cell.angle_alpha   90.00
_cell.angle_beta   90.00
_cell.angle_gamma   90.00
#
_symmetry.space_group_name_H-M   'P 1'
#
loop_
_entity.id
_entity.type
_entity.pdbx_description
1 polymer ?
#
loop_
_entity_poly.entity_id
_entity_poly.type
_entity_poly.pdbx_seq_one_letter_code
_entity_poly.pdbx_strand_id
1 'polypeptide(L)'
;MSNTTPSPTAAAGALVLKSALAAIAFSTCFAAYSKPQDASTAPSGAALSRAEVIADLALWRRAGLDRHAEISISYGVETQEYRAAYQEYLRLRNSEAFQAEVRKALSR
;
A
#
# COMPACT_ATOMS: atom_id res chain seq x y z
N MET A 1 54.08 36.25 -11.82
CA MET A 1 52.88 36.32 -12.68
C MET A 1 51.67 36.44 -11.77
N SER A 2 50.76 37.34 -12.15
CA SER A 2 49.76 37.98 -11.31
C SER A 2 48.43 37.22 -11.25
N ASN A 3 47.81 37.25 -10.06
CA ASN A 3 46.40 37.53 -9.74
C ASN A 3 45.19 36.70 -10.26
N THR A 4 44.44 36.21 -9.27
CA THR A 4 43.01 36.47 -8.95
C THR A 4 41.87 35.69 -9.66
N THR A 5 40.94 35.22 -8.81
CA THR A 5 39.56 34.70 -8.96
C THR A 5 38.68 35.37 -10.04
N PRO A 6 37.49 34.84 -10.48
CA PRO A 6 36.41 34.25 -9.64
C PRO A 6 35.57 33.09 -10.22
N SER A 7 34.73 32.51 -9.35
CA SER A 7 33.59 31.63 -9.69
C SER A 7 32.51 32.33 -10.52
N PRO A 8 31.74 31.58 -11.32
CA PRO A 8 30.33 31.85 -11.52
C PRO A 8 29.39 30.66 -11.22
N THR A 9 28.21 31.05 -10.74
CA THR A 9 27.07 30.25 -10.28
C THR A 9 26.07 29.98 -11.42
N ALA A 10 25.29 28.89 -11.24
CA ALA A 10 23.92 28.64 -11.73
C ALA A 10 23.67 28.00 -13.11
N ALA A 11 22.59 27.21 -13.07
CA ALA A 11 21.49 27.09 -14.01
C ALA A 11 21.37 25.77 -14.81
N ALA A 12 20.46 24.94 -14.30
CA ALA A 12 19.40 24.18 -14.98
C ALA A 12 19.44 24.04 -16.52
N GLY A 13 19.26 22.80 -16.99
CA GLY A 13 18.99 22.49 -18.39
C GLY A 13 18.27 21.16 -18.55
N ALA A 14 17.05 21.23 -19.09
CA ALA A 14 16.12 20.14 -19.33
C ALA A 14 16.60 19.12 -20.38
N LEU A 15 16.08 17.90 -20.34
CA LEU A 15 15.96 17.09 -21.56
C LEU A 15 14.55 16.50 -21.68
N VAL A 16 13.88 16.92 -22.74
CA VAL A 16 12.56 16.48 -23.21
C VAL A 16 12.76 15.27 -24.12
N LEU A 17 11.91 14.25 -24.02
CA LEU A 17 11.72 13.30 -25.11
C LEU A 17 10.22 13.01 -25.30
N LYS A 18 9.75 13.26 -26.52
CA LYS A 18 8.36 13.07 -26.99
C LYS A 18 8.31 11.90 -27.97
N SER A 19 7.12 11.28 -28.06
CA SER A 19 6.50 10.48 -29.16
C SER A 19 6.16 9.05 -28.70
N ALA A 20 4.97 8.47 -28.93
CA ALA A 20 3.97 8.71 -29.97
C ALA A 20 2.54 8.33 -29.51
N LEU A 21 1.55 8.90 -30.20
CA LEU A 21 0.11 8.71 -30.02
C LEU A 21 -0.37 7.33 -30.51
N ALA A 22 -1.33 6.74 -29.78
CA ALA A 22 -2.42 5.96 -30.36
C ALA A 22 -3.69 6.18 -29.53
N ALA A 23 -4.66 6.88 -30.13
CA ALA A 23 -5.94 7.21 -29.54
C ALA A 23 -6.94 6.07 -29.76
N ILE A 24 -7.62 5.61 -28.70
CA ILE A 24 -8.94 4.99 -28.81
C ILE A 24 -9.85 5.79 -27.88
N ALA A 25 -10.81 6.47 -28.50
CA ALA A 25 -11.82 7.26 -27.84
C ALA A 25 -12.82 6.35 -27.13
N PHE A 26 -13.04 6.58 -25.84
CA PHE A 26 -14.34 6.35 -25.22
C PHE A 26 -14.81 7.66 -24.63
N SER A 27 -15.75 8.26 -25.34
CA SER A 27 -16.48 9.46 -24.95
C SER A 27 -17.54 9.07 -23.93
N THR A 28 -17.38 9.53 -22.70
CA THR A 28 -18.49 9.74 -21.76
C THR A 28 -18.23 11.05 -21.04
N CYS A 29 -18.87 12.11 -21.54
CA CYS A 29 -18.90 13.42 -20.94
C CYS A 29 -19.93 13.40 -19.81
N PHE A 30 -19.56 13.74 -18.56
CA PHE A 30 -20.49 14.42 -17.66
C PHE A 30 -19.76 15.20 -16.54
N ALA A 31 -19.98 16.51 -16.58
CA ALA A 31 -20.02 17.51 -15.50
C ALA A 31 -18.72 17.92 -14.75
N ALA A 32 -18.23 19.10 -15.17
CA ALA A 32 -17.97 20.28 -14.33
C ALA A 32 -17.23 20.06 -12.98
N TYR A 33 -15.91 20.23 -13.00
CA TYR A 33 -15.10 20.40 -11.79
C TYR A 33 -15.23 21.84 -11.25
N SER A 34 -16.31 22.11 -10.52
CA SER A 34 -16.42 23.31 -9.68
C SER A 34 -15.82 23.01 -8.30
N LYS A 35 -14.68 23.63 -7.98
CA LYS A 35 -14.01 23.60 -6.67
C LYS A 35 -14.88 24.35 -5.62
N PRO A 36 -15.07 23.83 -4.39
CA PRO A 36 -14.31 24.32 -3.23
C PRO A 36 -13.82 23.21 -2.28
N GLN A 37 -12.76 23.53 -1.54
CA GLN A 37 -12.30 22.80 -0.35
C GLN A 37 -13.42 22.70 0.69
N ASP A 38 -13.59 21.54 1.34
CA ASP A 38 -13.48 21.41 2.80
C ASP A 38 -13.77 19.98 3.27
N ALA A 39 -13.16 19.64 4.41
CA ALA A 39 -13.06 18.32 5.05
C ALA A 39 -12.12 17.33 4.36
N SER A 40 -10.91 17.23 4.92
CA SER A 40 -10.08 16.04 4.82
C SER A 40 -10.84 14.86 5.45
N THR A 41 -11.77 14.25 4.69
CA THR A 41 -12.22 12.89 4.95
C THR A 41 -11.01 12.02 4.64
N ALA A 42 -10.21 11.73 5.66
CA ALA A 42 -9.33 10.57 5.60
C ALA A 42 -10.17 9.42 5.02
N PRO A 43 -9.71 8.70 3.98
CA PRO A 43 -10.48 7.62 3.42
C PRO A 43 -10.78 6.67 4.57
N SER A 44 -12.03 6.65 5.02
CA SER A 44 -12.52 5.63 5.93
C SER A 44 -12.34 4.36 5.11
N GLY A 45 -11.26 3.62 5.40
CA GLY A 45 -10.86 2.47 4.62
C GLY A 45 -12.10 1.61 4.39
N ALA A 46 -12.38 1.30 3.13
CA ALA A 46 -13.58 0.57 2.76
C ALA A 46 -13.79 -0.59 3.75
N ALA A 47 -15.00 -0.68 4.32
CA ALA A 47 -15.29 -1.71 5.30
C ALA A 47 -14.99 -3.09 4.69
N LEU A 48 -14.20 -3.90 5.39
CA LEU A 48 -13.83 -5.23 4.91
C LEU A 48 -15.08 -6.09 4.76
N SER A 49 -15.16 -6.83 3.66
CA SER A 49 -16.17 -7.85 3.47
C SER A 49 -15.94 -9.03 4.42
N ARG A 50 -17.00 -9.80 4.68
CA ARG A 50 -16.89 -11.03 5.50
C ARG A 50 -15.85 -12.01 4.95
N ALA A 51 -15.75 -12.14 3.62
CA ALA A 51 -14.79 -13.02 2.98
C ALA A 51 -13.34 -12.57 3.21
N GLU A 52 -13.08 -11.27 3.16
CA GLU A 52 -11.76 -10.70 3.46
C GLU A 52 -11.37 -10.89 4.92
N VAL A 53 -12.32 -10.75 5.86
CA VAL A 53 -12.06 -11.04 7.28
C VAL A 53 -11.71 -12.52 7.49
N ILE A 54 -12.42 -13.44 6.85
CA ILE A 54 -12.11 -14.87 6.93
C ILE A 54 -10.73 -15.18 6.32
N ALA A 55 -10.39 -14.53 5.20
CA ALA A 55 -9.09 -14.68 4.57
C ALA A 55 -7.96 -14.13 5.45
N ASP A 56 -8.11 -12.92 6.00
CA ASP A 56 -7.16 -12.32 6.93
C ASP A 56 -6.95 -13.21 8.16
N LEU A 57 -8.03 -13.76 8.73
CA LEU A 57 -7.93 -14.76 9.80
C LEU A 57 -7.15 -15.99 9.35
N ALA A 58 -7.48 -16.60 8.21
CA ALA A 58 -6.75 -17.78 7.74
C ALA A 58 -5.23 -17.54 7.61
N LEU A 59 -4.84 -16.37 7.09
CA LEU A 59 -3.44 -15.97 6.97
C LEU A 59 -2.79 -15.67 8.32
N TRP A 60 -3.52 -15.04 9.24
CA TRP A 60 -3.08 -14.79 10.62
C TRP A 60 -2.69 -16.10 11.32
N ARG A 61 -3.55 -17.12 11.22
CA ARG A 61 -3.29 -18.46 11.77
C ARG A 61 -2.12 -19.13 11.08
N ARG A 62 -2.03 -19.02 9.75
CA ARG A 62 -0.94 -19.60 8.93
C ARG A 62 0.43 -19.01 9.31
N ALA A 63 0.48 -17.71 9.56
CA ALA A 63 1.68 -17.02 10.02
C ALA A 63 2.08 -17.39 11.47
N GLY A 64 1.19 -18.08 12.20
CA GLY A 64 1.44 -18.55 13.56
C GLY A 64 1.05 -17.57 14.66
N LEU A 65 0.40 -16.45 14.33
CA LEU A 65 0.06 -15.40 15.30
C LEU A 65 -0.96 -15.85 16.36
N ASP A 66 -1.81 -16.84 16.05
CA ASP A 66 -2.71 -17.47 17.05
C ASP A 66 -1.96 -18.02 18.26
N ARG A 67 -0.79 -18.63 18.05
CA ARG A 67 0.00 -19.27 19.12
C ARG A 67 0.65 -18.23 20.03
N HIS A 68 0.91 -17.04 19.50
CA HIS A 68 1.54 -15.96 20.23
C HIS A 68 0.52 -15.05 20.90
N ALA A 69 -0.74 -15.04 20.46
CA ALA A 69 -1.81 -14.28 21.11
C ALA A 69 -1.99 -14.70 22.59
N GLU A 70 -1.96 -15.99 22.88
CA GLU A 70 -2.10 -16.52 24.24
C GLU A 70 -0.85 -16.25 25.11
N ILE A 71 0.35 -16.35 24.51
CA ILE A 71 1.63 -16.09 25.19
C ILE A 71 1.83 -14.58 25.46
N SER A 72 1.34 -13.72 24.59
CA SER A 72 1.44 -12.26 24.69
C SER A 72 0.73 -11.69 25.92
N ILE A 73 -0.32 -12.38 26.38
CA ILE A 73 -1.08 -12.03 27.59
C ILE A 73 -0.26 -12.34 28.86
N SER A 74 0.63 -13.34 28.83
CA SER A 74 1.40 -13.78 30.00
C SER A 74 2.84 -13.23 30.08
N TYR A 75 3.51 -12.97 28.95
CA TYR A 75 4.95 -12.62 28.96
C TYR A 75 5.30 -11.32 28.24
N GLY A 76 4.31 -10.57 27.76
CA GLY A 76 4.51 -9.34 26.98
C GLY A 76 4.54 -9.61 25.47
N VAL A 77 3.91 -8.70 24.72
CA VAL A 77 3.53 -8.86 23.31
C VAL A 77 4.71 -8.84 22.32
N GLU A 78 5.93 -8.50 22.77
CA GLU A 78 7.04 -8.12 21.88
C GLU A 78 8.18 -9.16 21.86
N THR A 79 7.84 -10.43 21.75
CA THR A 79 8.84 -11.48 21.48
C THR A 79 9.34 -11.37 20.03
N GLN A 80 10.61 -11.73 19.77
CA GLN A 80 11.19 -11.70 18.42
C GLN A 80 10.38 -12.59 17.45
N GLU A 81 9.84 -13.67 17.98
CA GLU A 81 9.00 -14.64 17.30
C GLU A 81 7.68 -14.02 16.84
N TYR A 82 7.01 -13.23 17.70
CA TYR A 82 5.81 -12.49 17.31
C TYR A 82 6.09 -11.53 16.14
N ARG A 83 7.22 -10.80 16.20
CA ARG A 83 7.62 -9.86 15.14
C ARG A 83 7.86 -10.58 13.81
N ALA A 84 8.54 -11.73 13.84
CA ALA A 84 8.78 -12.54 12.65
C ALA A 84 7.48 -13.10 12.07
N ALA A 85 6.59 -13.63 12.92
CA ALA A 85 5.26 -14.10 12.51
C ALA A 85 4.42 -12.97 11.90
N TYR A 86 4.47 -11.77 12.49
CA TYR A 86 3.74 -10.62 11.96
C TYR A 86 4.27 -10.15 10.61
N GLN A 87 5.59 -10.14 10.40
CA GLN A 87 6.18 -9.85 9.09
C GLN A 87 5.75 -10.87 8.03
N GLU A 88 5.68 -12.16 8.39
CA GLU A 88 5.18 -13.20 7.50
C GLU A 88 3.69 -13.01 7.17
N TYR A 89 2.87 -12.67 8.16
CA TYR A 89 1.47 -12.31 7.92
C TYR A 89 1.33 -11.16 6.91
N LEU A 90 2.11 -10.09 7.07
CA LEU A 90 2.11 -8.97 6.12
C LEU A 90 2.56 -9.40 4.72
N ARG A 91 3.58 -10.26 4.61
CA ARG A 91 4.02 -10.81 3.32
C ARG A 91 2.91 -11.62 2.66
N LEU A 92 2.24 -12.47 3.42
CA LEU A 92 1.12 -13.29 2.93
C LEU A 92 -0.06 -12.44 2.49
N ARG A 93 -0.45 -11.44 3.29
CA ARG A 93 -1.58 -10.54 3.03
C ARG A 93 -1.38 -9.71 1.76
N ASN A 94 -0.15 -9.30 1.50
CA ASN A 94 0.22 -8.55 0.30
C ASN A 94 0.60 -9.45 -0.90
N SER A 95 0.32 -10.75 -0.82
CA SER A 95 0.59 -11.72 -1.90
C SER A 95 -0.70 -12.28 -2.50
N GLU A 96 -0.56 -13.07 -3.58
CA GLU A 96 -1.66 -13.81 -4.18
C GLU A 96 -2.36 -14.79 -3.22
N ALA A 97 -1.70 -15.15 -2.10
CA ALA A 97 -2.28 -16.00 -1.06
C ALA A 97 -3.54 -15.38 -0.46
N PHE A 98 -3.59 -14.07 -0.27
CA PHE A 98 -4.79 -13.39 0.23
C PHE A 98 -5.97 -13.57 -0.72
N GLN A 99 -5.75 -13.31 -2.01
CA GLN A 99 -6.81 -13.46 -3.03
C GLN A 99 -7.26 -14.91 -3.16
N ALA A 100 -6.37 -15.89 -2.97
CA ALA A 100 -6.73 -17.30 -2.96
C ALA A 100 -7.64 -17.65 -1.77
N GLU A 101 -7.32 -17.18 -0.56
CA GLU A 101 -8.15 -17.40 0.62
C GLU A 101 -9.48 -16.63 0.53
N VAL A 102 -9.51 -15.43 -0.06
CA VAL A 102 -10.77 -14.70 -0.34
C VAL A 102 -11.67 -15.52 -1.26
N ARG A 103 -11.16 -16.03 -2.39
CA ARG A 103 -11.94 -16.88 -3.31
C ARG A 103 -12.49 -18.12 -2.61
N LYS A 104 -11.68 -18.76 -1.78
CA LYS A 104 -12.08 -19.92 -0.99
C LYS A 104 -13.15 -19.57 0.06
N ALA A 105 -13.09 -18.39 0.65
CA ALA A 105 -14.09 -17.91 1.59
C ALA A 105 -15.42 -17.56 0.90
N LEU A 106 -15.38 -17.11 -0.36
CA LEU A 106 -16.58 -16.85 -1.18
C LEU A 106 -17.26 -18.13 -1.68
N SER A 107 -16.54 -19.24 -1.78
CA SER A 107 -17.07 -20.53 -2.24
C SER A 107 -17.56 -21.44 -1.12
N ARG A 108 -17.59 -20.97 0.13
CA ARG A 108 -18.08 -21.71 1.29
C ARG A 108 -19.52 -21.30 1.62
#